data_AF-A0A4R0KVG2-F1
#
_entry.id   AF-A0A4R0KVG2-F1
#
_cell.length_a   1.000
_cell.length_b   1.000
_cell.length_c   1.000
_cell.angle_alpha   90.00
_cell.angle_beta   90.00
_cell.angle_gamma   90.00
#
_symmetry.space_group_name_H-M   'P 1'
#
loop_
_entity.id
_entity.type
_entity.pdbx_description
1 polymer ?
#
loop_
_entity_poly.entity_id
_entity_poly.type
_entity_poly.pdbx_seq_one_letter_code
_entity_poly.pdbx_strand_id
1 'polypeptide(L)'
;MNYQDAWEFARPGEDGHTFTLENPSIVTEADWSRIPPRRIDYIMVRCDDRGPTLRIHSADRIFDTAVQGTFGSDHFGVAADLEAP
;
A
#
# COMPACT_ATOMS: atom_id res chain seq x y z
N MET A 1 -19.28 -7.75 8.05
CA MET A 1 -17.94 -7.39 8.56
C MET A 1 -17.52 -6.19 7.76
N ASN A 2 -17.35 -5.05 8.44
CA ASN A 2 -17.01 -3.80 7.77
C ASN A 2 -15.53 -3.53 8.01
N TYR A 3 -14.79 -3.38 6.92
CA TYR A 3 -13.39 -2.98 6.94
C TYR A 3 -13.23 -1.69 6.15
N GLN A 4 -12.47 -0.75 6.69
CA GLN A 4 -12.06 0.47 6.04
C GLN A 4 -10.63 0.33 5.55
N ASP A 5 -10.42 0.63 4.27
CA ASP A 5 -9.09 0.72 3.68
C ASP A 5 -8.39 1.99 4.18
N ALA A 6 -7.23 1.82 4.83
CA ALA A 6 -6.47 2.94 5.38
C ALA A 6 -5.98 3.90 4.30
N TRP A 7 -5.63 3.39 3.11
CA TRP A 7 -5.15 4.22 2.00
C TRP A 7 -6.27 5.11 1.48
N GLU A 8 -7.39 4.52 1.08
CA GLU A 8 -8.53 5.27 0.53
C GLU A 8 -9.07 6.31 1.53
N PHE A 9 -9.04 5.99 2.83
CA PHE A 9 -9.43 6.93 3.87
C PHE A 9 -8.48 8.13 3.97
N ALA A 10 -7.16 7.88 3.99
CA ALA A 10 -6.16 8.93 4.18
C ALA A 10 -5.86 9.73 2.90
N ARG A 11 -6.02 9.11 1.72
CA ARG A 11 -5.61 9.61 0.41
C ARG A 11 -6.70 9.37 -0.65
N PRO A 12 -7.90 9.97 -0.50
CA PRO A 12 -9.03 9.69 -1.36
C PRO A 12 -8.73 10.02 -2.83
N GLY A 13 -8.89 9.02 -3.70
CA GLY A 13 -8.67 9.16 -5.14
C GLY A 13 -7.21 9.09 -5.60
N GLU A 14 -6.23 8.89 -4.70
CA GLU A 14 -4.86 8.58 -5.10
C GLU A 14 -4.71 7.09 -5.42
N ASP A 15 -4.11 6.74 -6.56
CA ASP A 15 -3.99 5.34 -7.02
C ASP A 15 -3.26 4.42 -6.02
N GLY A 16 -2.20 4.94 -5.37
CA GLY A 16 -1.42 4.21 -4.38
C GLY A 16 -0.79 2.92 -4.89
N HIS A 17 -0.36 2.87 -6.14
CA HIS A 17 0.22 1.66 -6.73
C HIS A 17 1.39 1.14 -5.89
N THR A 18 1.23 -0.09 -5.41
CA THR A 18 2.27 -0.87 -4.72
C THR A 18 2.97 -1.82 -5.68
N PHE A 19 2.37 -2.08 -6.84
CA PHE A 19 2.94 -2.92 -7.89
C PHE A 19 2.82 -2.19 -9.23
N THR A 20 3.95 -1.69 -9.73
CA THR A 20 3.98 -0.78 -10.89
C THR A 20 5.33 -0.81 -11.61
N LEU A 21 5.33 -0.40 -12.88
CA LEU A 21 6.52 -0.25 -13.72
C LEU A 21 7.48 0.85 -13.26
N GLU A 22 7.09 1.70 -12.29
CA GLU A 22 8.02 2.63 -11.62
C GLU A 22 9.14 1.87 -10.89
N ASN A 23 8.86 0.64 -10.45
CA ASN A 23 9.85 -0.28 -9.90
C ASN A 23 10.32 -1.25 -10.99
N PRO A 24 11.55 -1.13 -11.52
CA PRO A 24 12.04 -2.00 -12.59
C PRO A 24 12.18 -3.47 -12.16
N SER A 25 12.21 -3.78 -10.85
CA SER A 25 12.27 -5.16 -10.35
C SER A 25 11.05 -6.00 -10.74
N ILE A 26 9.92 -5.37 -11.06
CA ILE A 26 8.70 -6.04 -11.55
C ILE A 26 8.93 -6.79 -12.88
N VAL A 27 9.87 -6.31 -13.71
CA VAL A 27 10.18 -6.89 -15.01
C VAL A 27 11.22 -8.01 -14.87
N THR A 28 12.06 -7.96 -13.83
CA THR A 28 13.19 -8.88 -13.68
C THR A 28 12.79 -10.29 -13.25
N GLU A 29 11.67 -10.47 -12.55
CA GLU A 29 11.33 -11.79 -11.98
C GLU A 29 10.42 -12.66 -12.87
N ALA A 30 9.54 -12.09 -13.69
CA ALA A 30 8.57 -12.88 -14.47
C ALA A 30 7.94 -12.17 -15.71
N ASP A 31 8.53 -11.08 -16.20
CA ASP A 31 7.96 -10.24 -17.28
C ASP A 31 6.49 -9.84 -17.04
N TRP A 32 6.24 -9.21 -15.89
CA TRP A 32 4.94 -8.63 -15.57
C TRP A 32 4.67 -7.31 -16.29
N SER A 33 5.49 -6.93 -17.27
CA SER A 33 5.44 -5.62 -17.95
C SER A 33 4.11 -5.31 -18.65
N ARG A 34 3.32 -6.35 -18.92
CA ARG A 34 2.01 -6.27 -19.56
C ARG A 34 0.85 -6.03 -18.59
N ILE A 35 1.10 -6.15 -17.29
CA ILE A 35 0.08 -5.95 -16.26
C ILE A 35 0.00 -4.45 -15.93
N PRO A 36 -1.19 -3.83 -15.96
CA PRO A 36 -1.37 -2.45 -15.52
C PRO A 36 -0.91 -2.25 -14.07
N PRO A 37 -0.47 -1.03 -13.68
CA PRO A 37 -0.21 -0.72 -12.28
C PRO A 37 -1.41 -1.06 -11.39
N ARG A 38 -1.13 -1.58 -10.20
CA ARG A 38 -2.15 -1.97 -9.23
C ARG A 38 -1.72 -1.65 -7.81
N ARG A 39 -2.70 -1.34 -6.97
CA ARG A 39 -2.58 -1.40 -5.52
C ARG A 39 -3.01 -2.80 -5.09
N ILE A 40 -2.07 -3.62 -4.65
CA ILE A 40 -2.33 -5.02 -4.26
C ILE A 40 -1.98 -5.32 -2.80
N ASP A 41 -1.42 -4.34 -2.10
CA ASP A 41 -1.09 -4.41 -0.68
C ASP A 41 -1.97 -3.41 0.08
N TYR A 42 -2.64 -3.88 1.14
CA TYR A 42 -3.69 -3.14 1.83
C TYR A 42 -3.54 -3.26 3.34
N ILE A 43 -3.83 -2.17 4.06
CA ILE A 43 -4.06 -2.18 5.50
C ILE A 43 -5.55 -1.92 5.73
N MET A 44 -6.25 -2.94 6.22
CA MET A 44 -7.69 -2.89 6.45
C MET A 44 -7.99 -2.75 7.95
N VAL A 45 -8.61 -1.65 8.34
CA VAL A 45 -9.04 -1.39 9.72
C VAL A 45 -10.46 -1.90 9.91
N ARG A 46 -10.71 -2.69 10.95
CA ARG A 46 -12.06 -3.17 11.27
C ARG A 46 -12.90 -2.03 11.87
N CYS A 47 -14.14 -1.91 11.39
CA CYS A 47 -15.09 -0.86 11.78
C CYS A 47 -16.47 -1.45 12.12
N ASP A 48 -16.50 -2.56 12.86
CA ASP A 48 -17.73 -3.15 13.40
C ASP A 48 -17.66 -3.24 14.94
N ASP A 49 -18.70 -3.83 15.56
CA ASP A 49 -18.87 -3.92 17.01
C ASP A 49 -17.89 -4.90 17.70
N ARG A 50 -16.98 -5.54 16.96
CA ARG A 50 -16.05 -6.55 17.47
C ARG A 50 -14.65 -5.99 17.69
N GLY A 51 -14.53 -5.12 18.69
CA GLY A 51 -13.26 -4.54 19.18
C GLY A 51 -13.21 -3.01 19.01
N PRO A 52 -12.21 -2.34 19.62
CA PRO A 52 -12.01 -0.91 19.36
C PRO A 52 -11.63 -0.73 17.90
N THR A 53 -12.33 0.16 17.19
CA THR A 53 -11.85 0.65 15.90
C THR A 53 -10.62 1.53 16.12
N LEU A 54 -9.69 1.54 15.16
CA LEU A 54 -8.50 2.38 15.21
C LEU A 54 -8.74 3.65 14.41
N ARG A 55 -8.30 4.80 14.92
CA ARG A 55 -8.29 6.04 14.16
C ARG A 55 -7.13 5.99 13.16
N ILE A 56 -7.44 6.20 11.88
CA ILE A 56 -6.43 6.30 10.81
C ILE A 56 -5.95 7.75 10.75
N HIS A 57 -4.67 8.00 10.95
CA HIS A 57 -4.06 9.34 10.84
C HIS A 57 -3.43 9.57 9.47
N SER A 58 -2.67 8.61 8.99
CA SER A 58 -2.06 8.65 7.66
C SER A 58 -1.91 7.26 7.07
N ALA A 59 -1.73 7.22 5.75
CA ALA A 59 -1.23 6.08 5.03
C ALA A 59 -0.24 6.57 3.98
N ASP A 60 0.91 5.92 3.87
CA ASP A 60 2.00 6.36 3.01
C ASP A 60 2.60 5.17 2.26
N ARG A 61 3.00 5.41 1.01
CA ARG A 61 3.79 4.45 0.25
C ARG A 61 5.23 4.52 0.77
N ILE A 62 5.82 3.37 1.04
CA ILE A 62 7.17 3.27 1.61
C ILE A 62 8.05 2.36 0.76
N PHE A 63 9.37 2.53 0.90
CA PHE A 63 10.38 1.81 0.12
C PHE A 63 10.24 2.03 -1.41
N ASP A 64 9.74 3.20 -1.80
CA ASP A 64 9.54 3.59 -3.21
C ASP A 64 10.71 4.37 -3.81
N THR A 65 11.84 4.42 -3.11
CA THR A 65 13.09 4.97 -3.58
C THR A 65 14.18 3.91 -3.55
N ALA A 66 14.88 3.73 -4.67
CA ALA A 66 16.00 2.80 -4.77
C ALA A 66 17.20 3.26 -3.93
N VAL A 67 17.89 2.31 -3.31
CA VAL A 67 19.18 2.53 -2.65
C VAL A 67 20.26 1.90 -3.52
N GLN A 68 21.20 2.72 -4.00
CA GLN A 68 22.26 2.27 -4.91
C GLN A 68 21.72 1.54 -6.16
N GLY A 69 20.56 2.00 -6.67
CA GLY A 69 19.90 1.42 -7.84
C GLY A 69 19.08 0.16 -7.56
N THR A 70 19.01 -0.29 -6.31
CA THR A 70 18.27 -1.50 -5.91
C THR A 70 17.04 -1.12 -5.08
N PHE A 71 15.88 -1.65 -5.47
CA PHE A 71 14.66 -1.62 -4.66
C PHE A 71 14.62 -2.82 -3.71
N GLY A 72 13.94 -2.69 -2.57
CA GLY A 72 13.88 -3.75 -1.54
C GLY A 72 13.00 -4.95 -1.91
N SER A 73 12.08 -4.77 -2.86
CA SER A 73 11.15 -5.77 -3.40
C SER A 73 10.67 -5.27 -4.77
N ASP A 74 10.00 -6.13 -5.55
CA ASP A 74 9.17 -5.77 -6.69
C ASP A 74 7.88 -5.03 -6.31
N HIS A 75 7.53 -5.04 -5.01
CA HIS A 75 6.47 -4.22 -4.42
C HIS A 75 7.04 -3.01 -3.67
N PHE A 76 6.28 -1.90 -3.69
CA PHE A 76 6.37 -0.85 -2.69
C PHE A 76 5.49 -1.21 -1.48
N GLY A 77 5.94 -0.82 -0.29
CA GLY A 77 5.18 -1.06 0.93
C GLY A 77 4.11 -0.01 1.18
N VAL A 78 3.20 -0.32 2.10
CA VAL A 78 2.24 0.63 2.68
C VAL A 78 2.48 0.70 4.17
N ALA A 79 2.64 1.91 4.71
CA ALA A 79 2.63 2.18 6.13
C ALA A 79 1.36 2.95 6.49
N ALA A 80 0.82 2.71 7.68
CA ALA A 80 -0.27 3.51 8.22
C ALA A 80 0.04 3.88 9.68
N ASP A 81 -0.29 5.11 10.05
CA ASP A 81 -0.28 5.55 11.44
C ASP A 81 -1.70 5.40 12.02
N LEU A 82 -1.80 4.60 13.09
CA LEU A 82 -3.06 4.16 13.68
C LEU A 82 -3.05 4.40 15.19
N GLU A 83 -4.13 5.00 15.70
CA GLU A 83 -4.29 5.29 17.12
C GLU A 83 -5.44 4.47 17.73
N ALA A 84 -5.20 3.90 18.90
CA ALA A 84 -6.23 3.26 19.71
C ALA A 84 -7.02 4.31 20.50
N PRO A 85 -8.30 4.05 20.83
CA PRO A 85 -9.15 4.98 21.61
C PRO A 85 -8.57 5.36 22.98
#